data_AF-A0A142XND5-F1
#
_entry.id   AF-A0A142XND5-F1
#
_cell.length_a   1.000
_cell.length_b   1.000
_cell.length_c   1.000
_cell.angle_alpha   90.00
_cell.angle_beta   90.00
_cell.angle_gamma   90.00
#
_symmetry.space_group_name_H-M   'P 1'
#
loop_
_entity.id
_entity.type
_entity.pdbx_description
1 polymer ?
#
loop_
_entity_poly.entity_id
_entity_poly.type
_entity_poly.pdbx_seq_one_letter_code
_entity_poly.pdbx_strand_id
1 'polypeptide(L)'
;MGRDGVTLLAAPKKPTGNDMPQPTDRDIAHRSLCLAEPPYLKYFAQGRFREWRGVALIASVLPGPGFNFASVLHGNAPALNELLPVAREFFAGCEQGWGILVEGDAGHPMEAELLARGWAVAEDEPAYVLREIDARAGGGRSWSFATRKPNAMPRRTKRLPLPRFRRRPRWRT
;
A
#
# COMPACT_ATOMS: atom_id res chain seq x y z
N MET A 1 -31.34 -64.89 2.32
CA MET A 1 -31.59 -64.16 1.05
C MET A 1 -32.30 -62.86 1.44
N GLY A 2 -31.72 -61.67 1.51
CA GLY A 2 -30.49 -61.14 0.93
C GLY A 2 -30.86 -59.99 -0.01
N ARG A 3 -30.73 -58.73 0.45
CA ARG A 3 -30.36 -57.52 -0.32
C ARG A 3 -30.38 -56.30 0.60
N ASP A 4 -29.23 -56.00 1.17
CA ASP A 4 -28.94 -54.73 1.82
C ASP A 4 -28.77 -53.63 0.76
N GLY A 5 -29.55 -52.56 0.89
CA GLY A 5 -29.45 -51.38 0.03
C GLY A 5 -28.25 -50.52 0.43
N VAL A 6 -27.16 -50.63 -0.33
CA VAL A 6 -26.01 -49.74 -0.19
C VAL A 6 -26.39 -48.35 -0.72
N THR A 7 -26.50 -47.38 0.18
CA THR A 7 -26.61 -45.95 -0.17
C THR A 7 -25.24 -45.47 -0.59
N LEU A 8 -25.05 -45.17 -1.88
CA LEU A 8 -23.86 -44.51 -2.40
C LEU A 8 -23.84 -43.05 -1.90
N LEU A 9 -23.03 -42.77 -0.88
CA LEU A 9 -22.64 -41.41 -0.51
C LEU A 9 -21.92 -40.78 -1.71
N ALA A 10 -22.49 -39.70 -2.25
CA ALA A 10 -21.87 -38.92 -3.30
C ALA A 10 -20.47 -38.47 -2.84
N ALA A 11 -19.46 -38.72 -3.67
CA ALA A 11 -18.09 -38.29 -3.41
C ALA A 11 -18.05 -36.77 -3.19
N PRO A 12 -17.22 -36.26 -2.25
CA PRO A 12 -17.08 -34.82 -2.04
C PRO A 12 -16.65 -34.16 -3.34
N LYS A 13 -17.43 -33.16 -3.80
CA LYS A 13 -17.05 -32.32 -4.94
C LYS A 13 -15.65 -31.76 -4.68
N LYS A 14 -14.70 -32.06 -5.57
CA LYS A 14 -13.40 -31.37 -5.59
C LYS A 14 -13.67 -29.87 -5.62
N PRO A 15 -13.03 -29.05 -4.78
CA PRO A 15 -13.16 -27.61 -4.86
C PRO A 15 -12.65 -27.16 -6.23
N THR A 16 -13.56 -26.63 -7.04
CA THR A 16 -13.23 -25.94 -8.29
C THR A 16 -12.47 -24.67 -7.91
N GLY A 17 -11.23 -24.53 -8.37
CA GLY A 17 -10.23 -23.57 -7.87
C GLY A 17 -10.48 -22.08 -8.17
N ASN A 18 -11.69 -21.57 -7.93
CA ASN A 18 -12.02 -20.14 -8.04
C ASN A 18 -12.70 -19.54 -6.80
N ASP A 19 -12.79 -20.26 -5.68
CA ASP A 19 -13.37 -19.77 -4.41
C ASP A 19 -12.41 -18.90 -3.58
N MET A 20 -11.46 -18.22 -4.22
CA MET A 20 -10.74 -17.13 -3.55
C MET A 20 -11.59 -15.86 -3.68
N PRO A 21 -12.09 -15.29 -2.58
CA PRO A 21 -12.78 -14.01 -2.65
C PRO A 21 -11.85 -12.99 -3.30
N GLN A 22 -12.34 -12.33 -4.34
CA GLN A 22 -11.58 -11.28 -5.02
C GLN A 22 -11.42 -10.08 -4.08
N PRO A 23 -10.24 -9.46 -4.02
CA PRO A 23 -10.03 -8.27 -3.21
C PRO A 23 -10.94 -7.14 -3.72
N THR A 24 -11.57 -6.43 -2.79
CA THR A 24 -12.35 -5.23 -3.10
C THR A 24 -11.44 -4.07 -3.50
N ASP A 25 -11.97 -3.04 -4.15
CA ASP A 25 -11.22 -1.81 -4.45
C ASP A 25 -10.65 -1.17 -3.17
N ARG A 26 -11.37 -1.30 -2.05
CA ARG A 26 -10.89 -0.89 -0.72
C ARG A 26 -9.67 -1.70 -0.30
N ASP A 27 -9.71 -3.03 -0.44
CA ASP A 27 -8.57 -3.89 -0.10
C ASP A 27 -7.35 -3.55 -0.96
N ILE A 28 -7.55 -3.27 -2.25
CA ILE A 28 -6.49 -2.84 -3.17
C ILE A 28 -5.94 -1.48 -2.71
N ALA A 29 -6.81 -0.51 -2.43
CA ALA A 29 -6.40 0.83 -1.99
C ALA A 29 -5.63 0.78 -0.66
N HIS A 30 -6.13 0.07 0.36
CA HIS A 30 -5.44 -0.10 1.64
C HIS A 30 -4.07 -0.74 1.42
N ARG A 31 -4.01 -1.80 0.61
CA ARG A 31 -2.76 -2.49 0.33
C ARG A 31 -1.76 -1.59 -0.39
N SER A 32 -2.20 -0.86 -1.41
CA SER A 32 -1.32 -0.03 -2.23
C SER A 32 -0.88 1.27 -1.56
N LEU A 33 -1.75 1.88 -0.75
CA LEU A 33 -1.49 3.20 -0.15
C LEU A 33 -0.85 3.11 1.23
N CYS A 34 -1.16 2.07 1.99
CA CYS A 34 -0.83 2.03 3.41
C CYS A 34 -0.05 0.78 3.83
N LEU A 35 -0.23 -0.36 3.15
CA LEU A 35 0.42 -1.63 3.53
C LEU A 35 1.58 -2.04 2.62
N ALA A 36 1.94 -1.22 1.64
CA ALA A 36 3.14 -1.41 0.82
C ALA A 36 4.20 -0.37 1.21
N GLU A 37 5.48 -0.72 1.04
CA GLU A 37 6.58 0.22 1.27
C GLU A 37 6.40 1.48 0.41
N PRO A 38 6.24 2.67 1.03
CA PRO A 38 6.10 3.89 0.26
C PRO A 38 7.34 4.17 -0.61
N PRO A 39 7.19 4.44 -1.92
CA PRO A 39 8.32 4.60 -2.84
C PRO A 39 9.19 5.82 -2.50
N TYR A 40 8.68 6.76 -1.69
CA TYR A 40 9.43 7.92 -1.24
C TYR A 40 10.45 7.58 -0.13
N LEU A 41 10.28 6.48 0.61
CA LEU A 41 11.13 6.15 1.77
C LEU A 41 12.61 6.04 1.40
N LYS A 42 12.91 5.55 0.20
CA LYS A 42 14.27 5.43 -0.33
C LYS A 42 15.02 6.76 -0.45
N TYR A 43 14.33 7.90 -0.37
CA TYR A 43 14.93 9.23 -0.41
C TYR A 43 15.21 9.81 0.98
N PHE A 44 14.71 9.18 2.05
CA PHE A 44 15.04 9.56 3.42
C PHE A 44 16.20 8.73 3.94
N ALA A 45 17.16 9.38 4.59
CA ALA A 45 18.11 8.65 5.43
C ALA A 45 17.31 7.84 6.47
N GLN A 46 17.76 6.63 6.80
CA GLN A 46 17.07 5.76 7.77
C GLN A 46 15.59 5.48 7.47
N GLY A 47 15.16 5.64 6.20
CA GLY A 47 13.85 5.18 5.75
C GLY A 47 13.72 3.67 5.96
N ARG A 48 12.70 3.25 6.69
CA ARG A 48 12.48 1.84 7.03
C ARG A 48 11.02 1.48 6.88
N PHE A 49 10.79 0.28 6.39
CA PHE A 49 9.48 -0.32 6.27
C PHE A 49 9.52 -1.76 6.79
N ARG A 50 8.45 -2.17 7.45
CA ARG A 50 8.22 -3.57 7.83
C ARG A 50 6.73 -3.85 7.81
N GLU A 51 6.32 -4.92 7.15
CA GLU A 51 5.00 -5.50 7.35
C GLU A 51 5.07 -6.58 8.44
N TRP A 52 4.13 -6.56 9.38
CA TRP A 52 4.00 -7.55 10.44
C TRP A 52 2.53 -7.86 10.69
N ARG A 53 2.08 -9.08 10.34
CA ARG A 53 0.68 -9.54 10.53
C ARG A 53 -0.37 -8.55 9.99
N GLY A 54 -0.14 -7.98 8.80
CA GLY A 54 -1.05 -7.01 8.19
C GLY A 54 -0.92 -5.56 8.71
N VAL A 55 -0.04 -5.32 9.69
CA VAL A 55 0.32 -3.97 10.15
C VAL A 55 1.58 -3.51 9.43
N ALA A 56 1.51 -2.36 8.77
CA ALA A 56 2.67 -1.73 8.17
C ALA A 56 3.32 -0.74 9.14
N LEU A 57 4.59 -0.92 9.44
CA LEU A 57 5.41 -0.01 10.23
C LEU A 57 6.30 0.80 9.28
N ILE A 58 6.17 2.12 9.34
CA ILE A 58 6.90 3.08 8.51
C ILE A 58 7.68 4.01 9.42
N ALA A 59 8.97 4.20 9.15
CA ALA A 59 9.82 5.18 9.84
C ALA A 59 10.71 5.94 8.85
N SER A 60 11.02 7.19 9.19
CA SER A 60 11.96 8.06 8.47
C SER A 60 12.72 8.96 9.44
N VAL A 61 13.59 9.85 8.92
CA VAL A 61 14.23 10.90 9.74
C VAL A 61 13.28 12.00 10.21
N LEU A 62 12.09 12.12 9.61
CA LEU A 62 11.18 13.20 9.91
C LEU A 62 10.50 12.98 11.28
N PRO A 63 10.21 14.04 12.03
CA PRO A 63 9.75 13.90 13.41
C PRO A 63 8.26 13.58 13.55
N GLY A 64 7.94 12.74 14.53
CA GLY A 64 6.58 12.59 15.04
C GLY A 64 5.70 11.55 14.31
N PRO A 65 4.44 11.42 14.78
CA PRO A 65 3.52 10.36 14.37
C PRO A 65 3.00 10.49 12.92
N GLY A 66 3.06 11.68 12.30
CA GLY A 66 2.70 11.85 10.89
C GLY A 66 3.71 11.22 9.92
N PHE A 67 4.93 10.91 10.38
CA PHE A 67 5.98 10.32 9.54
C PHE A 67 6.50 8.98 10.05
N ASN A 68 6.25 8.65 11.32
CA ASN A 68 6.64 7.40 11.96
C ASN A 68 5.43 6.76 12.61
N PHE A 69 4.87 5.72 12.01
CA PHE A 69 3.64 5.11 12.51
C PHE A 69 3.48 3.63 12.12
N ALA A 70 2.67 2.93 12.91
CA ALA A 70 2.14 1.62 12.59
C ALA A 70 0.71 1.75 12.08
N SER A 71 0.43 1.27 10.86
CA SER A 71 -0.88 1.37 10.20
C SER A 71 -1.76 0.17 10.51
N VAL A 72 -2.91 0.41 11.10
CA VAL A 72 -3.89 -0.61 11.51
C VAL A 72 -5.22 -0.30 10.81
N LEU A 73 -5.47 -0.99 9.69
CA LEU A 73 -6.52 -0.65 8.72
C LEU A 73 -7.53 -1.77 8.48
N HIS A 74 -7.55 -2.79 9.33
CA HIS A 74 -8.42 -3.94 9.15
C HIS A 74 -8.96 -4.45 10.48
N GLY A 75 -10.19 -4.95 10.47
CA GLY A 75 -10.86 -5.45 11.69
C GLY A 75 -10.15 -6.64 12.35
N ASN A 76 -9.40 -7.44 11.58
CA ASN A 76 -8.62 -8.59 12.10
C ASN A 76 -7.21 -8.21 12.59
N ALA A 77 -7.02 -6.96 13.04
CA ALA A 77 -5.72 -6.48 13.53
C ALA A 77 -5.22 -7.29 14.74
N PRO A 78 -3.90 -7.46 14.91
CA PRO A 78 -3.36 -7.99 16.16
C PRO A 78 -3.77 -7.09 17.34
N ALA A 79 -3.91 -7.70 18.51
CA ALA A 79 -4.27 -6.95 19.72
C ALA A 79 -3.20 -5.90 20.05
N LEU A 80 -3.60 -4.78 20.66
CA LEU A 80 -2.67 -3.68 20.97
C LEU A 80 -1.46 -4.14 21.81
N ASN A 81 -1.69 -5.06 22.76
CA ASN A 81 -0.63 -5.64 23.59
C ASN A 81 0.38 -6.49 22.81
N GLU A 82 -0.01 -7.04 21.66
CA GLU A 82 0.89 -7.78 20.77
C GLU A 82 1.67 -6.82 19.86
N LEU A 83 1.02 -5.74 19.42
CA LEU A 83 1.62 -4.74 18.53
C LEU A 83 2.66 -3.85 19.24
N LEU A 84 2.36 -3.37 20.45
CA LEU A 84 3.20 -2.38 21.13
C LEU A 84 4.66 -2.82 21.33
N PRO A 85 4.99 -4.06 21.71
CA PRO A 85 6.38 -4.50 21.80
C PRO A 85 7.11 -4.42 20.44
N VAL A 86 6.46 -4.87 19.36
CA VAL A 86 7.03 -4.86 18.01
C VAL A 86 7.24 -3.43 17.51
N ALA A 87 6.26 -2.56 17.74
CA ALA A 87 6.36 -1.15 17.39
C ALA A 87 7.47 -0.46 18.18
N ARG A 88 7.58 -0.67 19.50
CA ARG A 88 8.65 -0.10 20.33
C ARG A 88 10.04 -0.51 19.85
N GLU A 89 10.23 -1.77 19.49
CA GLU A 89 11.48 -2.26 18.92
C GLU A 89 11.79 -1.57 17.58
N PHE A 90 10.81 -1.55 16.67
CA PHE A 90 10.98 -0.93 15.36
C PHE A 90 11.28 0.57 15.45
N PHE A 91 10.65 1.29 16.39
CA PHE A 91 10.78 2.74 16.57
C PHE A 91 11.82 3.17 17.61
N ALA A 92 12.70 2.26 18.07
CA ALA A 92 13.71 2.57 19.09
C ALA A 92 14.67 3.75 18.76
N GLY A 93 14.76 4.17 17.49
CA GLY A 93 15.54 5.34 17.04
C GLY A 93 14.72 6.59 16.71
N CYS A 94 13.40 6.57 16.91
CA CYS A 94 12.51 7.69 16.61
C CYS A 94 12.30 8.55 17.86
N GLU A 95 13.36 9.24 18.31
CA GLU A 95 13.36 10.04 19.54
C GLU A 95 12.32 11.16 19.53
N GLN A 96 11.96 11.65 18.34
CA GLN A 96 10.96 12.69 18.13
C GLN A 96 9.51 12.14 18.06
N GLY A 97 9.31 10.87 18.42
CA GLY A 97 8.00 10.24 18.57
C GLY A 97 7.54 9.44 17.36
N TRP A 98 6.55 8.57 17.61
CA TRP A 98 5.87 7.73 16.62
C TRP A 98 4.42 7.49 17.06
N GLY A 99 3.57 7.06 16.14
CA GLY A 99 2.13 6.89 16.36
C GLY A 99 1.59 5.53 15.92
N ILE A 100 0.30 5.33 16.16
CA ILE A 100 -0.48 4.26 15.54
C ILE A 100 -1.56 4.93 14.71
N LEU A 101 -1.56 4.68 13.41
CA LEU A 101 -2.60 5.12 12.51
C LEU A 101 -3.72 4.09 12.56
N VAL A 102 -4.88 4.53 13.02
CA VAL A 102 -6.09 3.72 13.17
C VAL A 102 -7.12 4.19 12.18
N GLU A 103 -7.76 3.25 11.50
CA GLU A 103 -8.98 3.54 10.76
C GLU A 103 -10.21 3.38 11.66
N GLY A 104 -10.91 4.48 11.95
CA GLY A 104 -12.01 4.52 12.92
C GLY A 104 -13.15 3.53 12.63
N ASP A 105 -13.50 3.35 11.35
CA ASP A 105 -14.58 2.43 10.93
C ASP A 105 -14.12 0.98 10.70
N ALA A 106 -12.86 0.63 11.03
CA ALA A 106 -12.34 -0.72 10.83
C ALA A 106 -12.90 -1.76 11.83
N GLY A 107 -13.63 -1.33 12.86
CA GLY A 107 -14.32 -2.21 13.80
C GLY A 107 -13.41 -2.83 14.88
N HIS A 108 -12.21 -2.27 15.09
CA HIS A 108 -11.27 -2.74 16.11
C HIS A 108 -11.26 -1.81 17.35
N PRO A 109 -10.97 -2.31 18.56
CA PRO A 109 -11.02 -1.50 19.79
C PRO A 109 -9.79 -0.58 19.99
N MET A 110 -8.83 -0.59 19.05
CA MET A 110 -7.49 -0.05 19.29
C MET A 110 -7.45 1.45 19.61
N GLU A 111 -8.29 2.28 18.98
CA GLU A 111 -8.39 3.70 19.31
C GLU A 111 -8.79 3.91 20.78
N ALA A 112 -9.90 3.29 21.20
CA ALA A 112 -10.39 3.39 22.57
C ALA A 112 -9.35 2.88 23.58
N GLU A 113 -8.64 1.79 23.27
CA GLU A 113 -7.58 1.27 24.13
C GLU A 113 -6.37 2.20 24.21
N LEU A 114 -5.97 2.85 23.11
CA LEU A 114 -4.88 3.83 23.09
C LEU A 114 -5.23 5.04 23.95
N LEU A 115 -6.44 5.59 23.77
CA LEU A 115 -6.96 6.71 24.56
C LEU A 115 -7.01 6.35 26.05
N ALA A 116 -7.51 5.16 26.41
CA ALA A 116 -7.55 4.68 27.80
C ALA A 116 -6.16 4.55 28.44
N ARG A 117 -5.10 4.38 27.64
CA ARG A 117 -3.69 4.34 28.08
C ARG A 117 -3.01 5.71 28.07
N GLY A 118 -3.75 6.79 27.82
CA GLY A 118 -3.26 8.16 27.83
C GLY A 118 -2.53 8.58 26.56
N TRP A 119 -2.73 7.88 25.43
CA TRP A 119 -2.27 8.38 24.14
C TRP A 119 -3.13 9.57 23.71
N ALA A 120 -2.49 10.54 23.05
CA ALA A 120 -3.18 11.68 22.45
C ALA A 120 -3.42 11.45 20.96
N VAL A 121 -4.54 11.97 20.46
CA VAL A 121 -4.78 12.09 19.02
C VAL A 121 -3.87 13.19 18.48
N ALA A 122 -2.98 12.83 17.56
CA ALA A 122 -2.10 13.81 16.90
C ALA A 122 -2.79 14.44 15.68
N GLU A 123 -3.48 13.61 14.88
CA GLU A 123 -4.19 13.99 13.68
C GLU A 123 -5.46 13.14 13.58
N ASP A 124 -6.55 13.73 13.07
CA ASP A 124 -7.83 13.09 12.77
C ASP A 124 -8.27 13.59 11.39
N GLU A 125 -8.24 12.72 10.39
CA GLU A 125 -8.53 13.06 9.00
C GLU A 125 -9.71 12.24 8.47
N PRO A 126 -10.71 12.90 7.85
CA PRO A 126 -11.78 12.17 7.18
C PRO A 126 -11.24 11.46 5.94
N ALA A 127 -11.33 10.12 5.92
CA ALA A 127 -11.07 9.34 4.72
C ALA A 127 -12.23 9.52 3.73
N TYR A 128 -12.08 10.44 2.77
CA TYR A 128 -13.01 10.56 1.65
C TYR A 128 -12.86 9.33 0.74
N VAL A 129 -13.65 8.29 1.01
CA VAL A 129 -13.75 7.14 0.12
C VAL A 129 -14.46 7.60 -1.15
N LEU A 130 -13.76 7.57 -2.28
CA LEU A 130 -14.39 7.75 -3.59
C LEU A 130 -15.51 6.72 -3.71
N ARG A 131 -16.72 7.16 -4.04
CA ARG A 131 -17.84 6.24 -4.35
C ARG A 131 -17.35 5.22 -5.38
N GLU A 132 -17.77 3.96 -5.24
CA GLU A 132 -17.52 2.93 -6.26
C GLU A 132 -17.79 3.53 -7.64
N ILE A 133 -16.76 3.57 -8.48
CA ILE A 133 -16.96 3.84 -9.89
C ILE A 133 -17.65 2.59 -10.40
N ASP A 134 -18.98 2.64 -10.54
CA ASP A 134 -19.75 1.56 -11.15
C ASP A 134 -19.02 1.08 -12.41
N ALA A 135 -18.43 -0.12 -12.35
CA ALA A 135 -17.84 -0.78 -13.51
C ALA A 135 -18.87 -1.02 -14.64
N ARG A 136 -20.14 -0.70 -14.39
CA ARG A 136 -21.26 -0.69 -15.34
C ARG A 136 -21.42 0.61 -16.14
N ALA A 137 -20.62 1.65 -15.90
CA ALA A 137 -20.50 2.78 -16.84
C ALA A 137 -19.78 2.41 -18.15
N GLY A 138 -19.48 1.12 -18.36
CA GLY A 138 -19.16 0.48 -19.64
C GLY A 138 -20.31 0.49 -20.66
N GLY A 139 -21.09 1.57 -20.73
CA GLY A 139 -21.76 1.94 -21.97
C GLY A 139 -20.67 2.17 -23.01
N GLY A 140 -20.48 1.16 -23.88
CA GLY A 140 -19.31 0.99 -24.72
C GLY A 140 -18.94 2.24 -25.51
N ARG A 141 -18.02 3.03 -24.97
CA ARG A 141 -17.20 3.93 -25.78
C ARG A 141 -15.96 3.14 -26.15
N SER A 142 -16.06 2.51 -27.32
CA SER A 142 -14.90 2.08 -28.10
C SER A 142 -13.97 3.27 -28.24
N TRP A 143 -12.87 3.27 -27.48
CA TRP A 143 -11.76 4.16 -27.73
C TRP A 143 -10.93 3.53 -28.85
N SER A 144 -11.25 3.92 -30.08
CA SER A 144 -10.37 3.66 -31.21
C SER A 144 -9.16 4.58 -31.08
N PHE A 145 -8.02 4.00 -30.66
CA PHE A 145 -6.73 4.64 -30.90
C PHE A 145 -6.54 4.71 -32.41
N ALA A 146 -6.75 5.89 -33.00
CA ALA A 146 -6.30 6.16 -34.34
C ALA A 146 -4.77 6.03 -34.32
N THR A 147 -4.27 4.87 -34.77
CA THR A 147 -2.88 4.71 -35.16
C THR A 147 -2.61 5.69 -36.29
N ARG A 148 -2.10 6.87 -35.95
CA ARG A 148 -1.50 7.76 -36.94
C ARG A 148 -0.43 6.94 -37.63
N LYS A 149 -0.63 6.65 -38.92
CA LYS A 149 0.44 6.19 -39.81
C LYS A 149 1.65 7.10 -39.57
N PRO A 150 2.86 6.55 -39.37
CA PRO A 150 4.05 7.38 -39.24
C PRO A 150 4.19 8.16 -40.56
N ASN A 151 4.03 9.48 -40.49
CA ASN A 151 4.37 10.35 -41.61
C ASN A 151 5.86 10.16 -41.88
N ALA A 152 6.20 9.74 -43.10
CA ALA A 152 7.58 9.63 -43.54
C ALA A 152 8.26 10.99 -43.35
N MET A 153 9.24 11.05 -42.43
CA MET A 153 10.06 12.25 -42.26
C MET A 153 10.90 12.46 -43.53
N PRO A 154 10.92 13.67 -44.12
CA PRO A 154 11.93 14.00 -45.12
C PRO A 154 13.30 14.05 -44.43
N ARG A 155 14.24 13.21 -44.89
CA ARG A 155 15.64 13.23 -44.46
C ARG A 155 16.24 14.60 -44.79
N ARG A 156 16.42 15.46 -43.78
CA ARG A 156 17.21 16.68 -43.91
C ARG A 156 18.56 16.49 -43.23
N THR A 157 19.55 16.09 -44.03
CA THR A 157 20.97 16.08 -43.68
C THR A 157 21.49 17.51 -43.64
N LYS A 158 21.62 18.10 -42.45
CA LYS A 158 22.62 19.15 -42.19
C LYS A 158 23.23 18.91 -40.81
N ARG A 159 24.48 18.43 -40.80
CA ARG A 159 25.32 18.35 -39.60
C ARG A 159 25.57 19.77 -39.10
N LEU A 160 25.12 20.07 -37.89
CA LEU A 160 25.59 21.24 -37.14
C LEU A 160 26.92 20.87 -36.45
N PRO A 161 27.94 21.75 -36.47
CA PRO A 161 29.19 21.50 -35.76
C PRO A 161 28.96 21.55 -34.25
N LEU A 162 29.51 20.57 -33.54
CA LEU A 162 29.49 20.49 -32.08
C LEU A 162 30.33 21.62 -31.46
N PRO A 163 29.88 22.27 -30.38
CA PRO A 163 30.70 23.24 -29.66
C PRO A 163 31.87 22.52 -28.94
N ARG A 164 33.08 23.06 -29.11
CA ARG A 164 34.29 22.60 -28.42
C ARG A 164 34.18 22.93 -26.93
N PHE A 165 34.06 21.91 -26.09
CA PHE A 165 34.18 22.03 -24.64
C PHE A 165 35.62 22.43 -24.25
N ARG A 166 35.79 23.65 -23.71
CA ARG A 166 37.02 24.03 -23.00
C ARG A 166 37.05 23.34 -21.64
N ARG A 167 38.11 22.58 -21.38
CA ARG A 167 38.40 21.97 -20.07
C ARG A 167 38.60 23.08 -19.02
N ARG A 168 37.89 23.00 -17.90
CA ARG A 168 38.15 23.82 -16.70
C ARG A 168 39.40 23.28 -15.96
N PRO A 169 40.22 24.15 -15.36
CA PRO A 169 41.39 23.71 -14.59
C PRO A 169 40.98 23.07 -13.25
N ARG A 170 41.69 22.00 -12.88
CA ARG A 170 41.66 21.37 -11.56
C ARG A 170 42.32 22.30 -10.55
N TRP A 171 41.64 22.60 -9.44
CA TRP A 171 42.27 23.14 -8.24
C TRP A 171 43.00 22.00 -7.53
N ARG A 172 44.29 22.21 -7.21
CA ARG A 172 45.07 21.37 -6.29
C ARG A 172 44.85 21.89 -4.87
N THR A 173 44.64 20.96 -3.94
CA THR A 173 44.82 21.12 -2.48
C THR A 173 46.26 21.45 -2.15
#